data_AF-A0A6N2D175-F1
#
_entry.id   AF-A0A6N2D175-F1
#
_cell.length_a   1.000
_cell.length_b   1.000
_cell.length_c   1.000
_cell.angle_alpha   90.00
_cell.angle_beta   90.00
_cell.angle_gamma   90.00
#
_symmetry.space_group_name_H-M   'P 1'
#
loop_
_entity.id
_entity.type
_entity.pdbx_description
1 polymer ?
#
loop_
_entity_poly.entity_id
_entity_poly.type
_entity_poly.pdbx_seq_one_letter_code
_entity_poly.pdbx_strand_id
1 'polypeptide(L)'
;ETVDLSGWWFIDDNPEDNAPYVFSDGTVLLPGMYLVREKDVHHTFGLGRQDEVNLYNAAGERIDATAWPRDGAAVSWCRIPNGVGAFQSCSAQTFGAPNVE
;
A
#
# COMPACT_ATOMS: atom_id res chain seq x y z
N GLU A 1 11.57 11.70 -6.99
CA GLU A 1 11.88 12.85 -6.11
C GLU A 1 11.56 12.48 -4.67
N THR A 2 11.89 13.34 -3.71
CA THR A 2 11.46 13.16 -2.31
C THR A 2 9.96 13.44 -2.22
N VAL A 3 9.21 12.58 -1.53
CA VAL A 3 7.77 12.74 -1.32
C VAL A 3 7.49 12.99 0.16
N ASP A 4 6.77 14.06 0.46
CA ASP A 4 6.22 14.30 1.79
C ASP A 4 4.85 13.62 1.89
N LEU A 5 4.75 12.66 2.80
CA LEU A 5 3.55 11.86 3.06
C LEU A 5 2.74 12.40 4.24
N SER A 6 3.09 13.55 4.83
CA SER A 6 2.35 14.14 5.94
C SER A 6 0.86 14.28 5.60
N GLY A 7 -0.01 13.67 6.40
CA GLY A 7 -1.46 13.68 6.20
C GLY A 7 -1.97 12.83 5.03
N TRP A 8 -1.09 12.15 4.28
CA TRP A 8 -1.52 11.11 3.35
C TRP A 8 -2.15 9.96 4.15
N TRP A 9 -2.94 9.14 3.47
CA TRP A 9 -3.61 8.03 4.14
C TRP A 9 -3.90 6.88 3.19
N PHE A 10 -4.04 5.69 3.75
CA PHE A 10 -4.45 4.50 3.02
C PHE A 10 -5.42 3.65 3.82
N ILE A 11 -6.24 2.90 3.09
CA ILE A 11 -7.32 2.07 3.62
C ILE A 11 -7.62 0.92 2.66
N ASP A 12 -8.40 -0.07 3.12
CA ASP A 12 -9.00 -1.09 2.27
C ASP A 12 -10.13 -0.53 1.37
N ASP A 13 -11.08 -1.37 0.94
CA ASP A 13 -12.18 -0.96 0.06
C ASP A 13 -13.34 -0.23 0.77
N ASN A 14 -13.35 -0.18 2.11
CA ASN A 14 -14.52 0.26 2.86
C ASN A 14 -14.20 1.26 3.99
N PRO A 15 -14.31 2.58 3.72
CA PRO A 15 -14.08 3.63 4.71
C PRO A 15 -15.21 3.81 5.72
N GLU A 16 -16.38 3.17 5.55
CA GLU A 16 -17.47 3.25 6.51
C GLU A 16 -17.26 2.28 7.68
N ASP A 17 -16.67 1.11 7.41
CA ASP A 17 -16.41 0.07 8.40
C ASP A 17 -14.98 0.07 8.95
N ASN A 18 -14.04 0.71 8.26
CA ASN A 18 -12.63 0.72 8.64
C ASN A 18 -12.08 2.13 8.90
N ALA A 19 -11.22 2.24 9.91
CA ALA A 19 -10.45 3.45 10.15
C ALA A 19 -9.23 3.50 9.21
N PRO A 20 -9.03 4.58 8.43
CA PRO A 20 -7.86 4.71 7.57
C PRO A 20 -6.59 4.87 8.41
N TYR A 21 -5.46 4.43 7.86
CA TYR A 21 -4.16 4.80 8.41
C TYR A 21 -3.74 6.14 7.85
N VAL A 22 -3.47 7.11 8.72
CA VAL A 22 -2.96 8.44 8.34
C VAL A 22 -1.48 8.54 8.71
N PHE A 23 -0.65 8.92 7.75
CA PHE A 23 0.77 9.17 7.99
C PHE A 23 0.95 10.44 8.83
N SER A 24 1.77 10.34 9.89
CA SER A 24 2.07 11.46 10.78
C SER A 24 2.85 12.57 10.06
N ASP A 25 2.70 13.80 10.54
CA ASP A 25 3.46 14.96 10.06
C ASP A 25 4.97 14.71 10.11
N GLY A 26 5.67 15.15 9.06
CA GLY A 26 7.11 14.93 8.88
C GLY A 26 7.47 13.56 8.31
N THR A 27 6.50 12.73 7.91
CA THR A 27 6.80 11.47 7.20
C THR A 27 7.29 11.78 5.79
N VAL A 28 8.58 11.60 5.55
CA VAL A 28 9.22 11.87 4.25
C VAL A 28 9.82 10.59 3.68
N LEU A 29 9.56 10.33 2.39
CA LEU A 29 10.14 9.22 1.64
C LEU A 29 11.12 9.74 0.58
N LEU A 30 12.38 9.31 0.67
CA LEU A 30 13.41 9.64 -0.33
C LEU A 30 13.24 8.80 -1.61
N PRO A 31 13.79 9.24 -2.76
CA PRO A 31 13.74 8.47 -3.99
C PRO A 31 14.23 7.03 -3.82
N GLY A 32 13.44 6.06 -4.25
CA GLY A 32 13.81 4.64 -4.23
C GLY A 32 13.76 3.97 -2.86
N MET A 33 13.37 4.69 -1.80
CA MET A 33 13.16 4.12 -0.47
C MET A 33 11.79 3.46 -0.37
N TYR A 34 11.66 2.56 0.61
CA TYR A 34 10.43 1.82 0.91
C TYR A 34 9.95 2.17 2.31
N LEU A 35 8.63 2.16 2.48
CA LEU A 35 7.98 2.33 3.77
C LEU A 35 7.00 1.18 3.97
N VAL A 36 7.25 0.34 4.97
CA VAL A 36 6.44 -0.85 5.24
C VAL A 36 5.40 -0.51 6.31
N ARG A 37 4.16 -0.99 6.10
CA ARG A 37 3.06 -0.86 7.06
C ARG A 37 2.46 -2.23 7.30
N GLU A 38 2.46 -2.62 8.56
CA GLU A 38 2.00 -3.91 9.04
C GLU A 38 0.72 -3.73 9.86
N LYS A 39 -0.26 -4.61 9.62
CA LYS A 39 -1.47 -4.71 10.42
C LYS A 39 -1.10 -5.01 11.88
N ASP A 40 -1.86 -4.46 12.81
CA ASP A 40 -1.71 -4.57 14.27
C ASP A 40 -0.41 -3.94 14.82
N VAL A 41 0.45 -3.39 13.95
CA VAL A 41 1.60 -2.54 14.32
C VAL A 41 1.31 -1.09 13.98
N HIS A 42 0.80 -0.85 12.77
CA HIS A 42 0.57 0.49 12.23
C HIS A 42 -0.91 0.79 12.03
N HIS A 43 -1.70 -0.17 11.58
CA HIS A 43 -3.13 -0.01 11.26
C HIS A 43 -3.95 -1.23 11.68
N THR A 44 -5.27 -1.08 11.74
CA THR A 44 -6.17 -2.13 12.27
C THR A 44 -7.01 -2.85 11.22
N PHE A 45 -7.24 -2.24 10.05
CA PHE A 45 -8.04 -2.86 9.00
C PHE A 45 -7.36 -4.12 8.44
N GLY A 46 -8.18 -5.07 8.01
CA GLY A 46 -7.72 -6.32 7.40
C GLY A 46 -7.49 -6.15 5.90
N LEU A 47 -6.67 -7.03 5.33
CA LEU A 47 -6.61 -7.26 3.89
C LEU A 47 -6.92 -8.74 3.66
N GLY A 48 -8.05 -9.00 3.02
CA GLY A 48 -8.66 -10.31 2.87
C GLY A 48 -8.22 -11.07 1.62
N ARG A 49 -8.89 -12.21 1.38
CA ARG A 49 -8.60 -13.09 0.24
C ARG A 49 -8.90 -12.41 -1.10
N GLN A 50 -9.95 -11.59 -1.16
CA GLN A 50 -10.29 -10.72 -2.28
C GLN A 50 -10.52 -9.35 -1.67
N ASP A 51 -9.73 -8.38 -2.06
CA ASP A 51 -9.74 -7.06 -1.42
C ASP A 51 -9.11 -6.00 -2.34
N GLU A 52 -9.14 -4.75 -1.87
CA GLU A 52 -8.49 -3.60 -2.48
C GLU A 52 -7.67 -2.83 -1.43
N VAL A 53 -6.66 -2.09 -1.87
CA VAL A 53 -6.02 -1.05 -1.06
C VAL A 53 -5.95 0.25 -1.86
N ASN A 54 -6.30 1.34 -1.20
CA ASN A 54 -6.36 2.67 -1.79
C ASN A 54 -5.42 3.62 -1.06
N LEU A 55 -4.62 4.39 -1.80
CA LEU A 55 -3.71 5.41 -1.28
C LEU A 55 -4.17 6.80 -1.72
N TYR A 56 -4.28 7.72 -0.77
CA TYR A 56 -4.69 9.09 -0.97
C TYR A 56 -3.66 10.07 -0.43
N ASN A 57 -3.57 11.25 -1.05
CA ASN A 57 -2.79 12.35 -0.50
C ASN A 57 -3.59 13.14 0.56
N ALA A 58 -2.91 14.10 1.20
CA ALA A 58 -3.53 14.96 2.23
C ALA A 58 -4.68 15.84 1.71
N ALA A 59 -4.78 16.06 0.39
CA ALA A 59 -5.89 16.77 -0.23
C ALA A 59 -7.11 15.87 -0.51
N GLY A 60 -7.00 14.56 -0.23
CA GLY A 60 -8.05 13.57 -0.50
C GLY A 60 -8.06 13.06 -1.94
N GLU A 61 -7.04 13.36 -2.74
CA GLU A 61 -6.91 12.83 -4.10
C GLU A 61 -6.35 11.42 -4.04
N ARG A 62 -6.96 10.48 -4.78
CA ARG A 62 -6.47 9.11 -4.87
C ARG A 62 -5.23 9.05 -5.77
N ILE A 63 -4.09 8.70 -5.17
CA ILE A 63 -2.78 8.67 -5.84
C ILE A 63 -2.53 7.31 -6.50
N ASP A 64 -2.90 6.22 -5.81
CA ASP A 64 -2.78 4.87 -6.35
C ASP A 64 -3.83 3.94 -5.73
N ALA A 65 -4.13 2.85 -6.43
CA ALA A 65 -5.04 1.82 -5.94
C ALA A 65 -4.72 0.47 -6.58
N THR A 66 -5.03 -0.61 -5.87
CA THR A 66 -4.99 -1.95 -6.46
C THR A 66 -5.98 -2.87 -5.78
N ALA A 67 -6.65 -3.69 -6.59
CA ALA A 67 -7.50 -4.77 -6.14
C ALA A 67 -6.96 -6.10 -6.65
N TRP A 68 -7.15 -7.15 -5.86
CA TRP A 68 -6.80 -8.52 -6.25
C TRP A 68 -8.03 -9.42 -6.25
N PRO A 69 -8.08 -10.39 -7.18
CA PRO A 69 -9.10 -11.42 -7.13
C PRO A 69 -8.88 -12.31 -5.89
N ARG A 70 -9.86 -13.15 -5.60
CA ARG A 70 -9.74 -14.14 -4.52
C ARG A 70 -8.43 -14.94 -4.62
N ASP A 71 -7.67 -14.94 -3.54
CA ASP A 71 -6.36 -15.55 -3.36
C ASP A 71 -5.21 -14.95 -4.20
N GLY A 72 -5.45 -13.83 -4.90
CA GLY A 72 -4.41 -13.15 -5.71
C GLY A 72 -3.22 -12.68 -4.88
N ALA A 73 -3.45 -12.29 -3.62
CA ALA A 73 -2.42 -11.90 -2.65
C ALA A 73 -2.04 -13.01 -1.66
N ALA A 74 -2.26 -14.29 -1.99
CA ALA A 74 -2.02 -15.41 -1.06
C ALA A 74 -0.57 -15.49 -0.55
N VAL A 75 0.40 -15.11 -1.38
CA VAL A 75 1.81 -14.93 -0.97
C VAL A 75 2.15 -13.44 -0.97
N SER A 76 1.97 -12.80 -2.12
CA SER A 76 2.26 -11.39 -2.33
C SER A 76 1.50 -10.88 -3.56
N TRP A 77 1.10 -9.61 -3.53
CA TRP A 77 0.53 -8.89 -4.67
C TRP A 77 1.40 -7.66 -4.92
N CYS A 78 2.14 -7.64 -6.03
CA CYS A 78 3.26 -6.72 -6.21
C CYS A 78 3.33 -6.15 -7.62
N ARG A 79 3.94 -4.96 -7.78
CA ARG A 79 4.18 -4.33 -9.09
C ARG A 79 5.46 -4.88 -9.72
N ILE A 80 5.37 -5.34 -10.98
CA ILE A 80 6.51 -5.74 -11.81
C ILE A 80 6.41 -5.06 -13.20
N PRO A 81 7.41 -4.27 -13.63
CA PRO A 81 8.63 -3.89 -12.92
C PRO A 81 8.37 -3.10 -11.62
N ASN A 82 9.31 -3.16 -10.69
CA ASN A 82 9.21 -2.52 -9.37
C ASN A 82 8.74 -1.05 -9.47
N GLY A 83 7.70 -0.70 -8.71
CA GLY A 83 7.17 0.65 -8.58
C GLY A 83 6.43 1.23 -9.79
N VAL A 84 6.55 0.66 -10.99
CA VAL A 84 6.00 1.25 -12.22
C VAL A 84 5.13 0.29 -13.05
N GLY A 85 5.32 -1.01 -12.88
CA GLY A 85 4.59 -2.01 -13.64
C GLY A 85 3.19 -2.30 -13.09
N ALA A 86 2.50 -3.20 -13.77
CA ALA A 86 1.19 -3.67 -13.33
C ALA A 86 1.33 -4.49 -12.04
N PHE A 87 0.29 -4.46 -11.22
CA PHE A 87 0.17 -5.37 -10.09
C PHE A 87 -0.17 -6.79 -10.58
N GLN A 88 0.45 -7.78 -9.95
CA GLN A 88 0.19 -9.20 -10.17
C GLN A 88 0.50 -10.00 -8.92
N SER A 89 0.13 -11.28 -8.92
CA SER A 89 0.57 -12.23 -7.89
C SER A 89 2.07 -12.44 -8.01
N CYS A 90 2.76 -12.40 -6.87
CA CYS A 90 4.19 -12.60 -6.80
C CYS A 90 4.54 -13.74 -5.84
N SER A 91 5.60 -14.46 -6.17
CA SER A 91 6.05 -15.67 -5.46
C SER A 91 6.82 -15.38 -4.17
N ALA A 92 7.19 -14.13 -3.93
CA ALA A 92 7.92 -13.69 -2.73
C ALA A 92 7.40 -12.36 -2.17
N GLN A 93 7.55 -12.22 -0.85
CA GLN A 93 7.38 -10.95 -0.14
C GLN A 93 8.70 -10.19 -0.14
N THR A 94 8.66 -8.92 -0.51
CA THR A 94 9.84 -8.05 -0.70
C THR A 94 9.75 -6.81 0.21
N PHE A 95 9.28 -6.97 1.45
CA PHE A 95 9.14 -5.86 2.39
C PHE A 95 10.47 -5.10 2.55
N GLY A 96 10.44 -3.79 2.30
CA GLY A 96 11.62 -2.94 2.40
C GLY A 96 12.64 -3.09 1.25
N ALA A 97 12.30 -3.80 0.17
CA ALA A 97 13.18 -4.09 -0.94
C ALA A 97 12.45 -3.97 -2.30
N PRO A 98 13.19 -3.90 -3.43
CA PRO A 98 12.57 -3.93 -4.76
C PRO A 98 11.78 -5.21 -4.99
N ASN A 99 10.63 -5.10 -5.64
CA ASN A 99 9.92 -6.25 -6.19
C ASN A 99 10.73 -6.86 -7.32
N VAL A 100 11.05 -8.14 -7.19
CA VAL A 100 11.77 -8.93 -8.20
C VAL A 100 11.00 -10.22 -8.41
N GLU A 101 10.72 -10.54 -9.68
CA GLU A 101 10.23 -11.83 -10.17
C GLU A 101 11.31 -12.39 -11.11
#